data_AF-A0A535UGY7-F1
#
_entry.id   AF-A0A535UGY7-F1
#
_cell.length_a   1.000
_cell.length_b   1.000
_cell.length_c   1.000
_cell.angle_alpha   90.00
_cell.angle_beta   90.00
_cell.angle_gamma   90.00
#
_symmetry.space_group_name_H-M   'P 1'
#
loop_
_entity.id
_entity.type
_entity.pdbx_description
1 polymer ?
#
loop_
_entity_poly.entity_id
_entity_poly.type
_entity_poly.pdbx_seq_one_letter_code
_entity_poly.pdbx_strand_id
1 'polypeptide(L)'
;MWWVAGTVANLVIAVAYLGIAVVILVPLLRERQLRSNPLGSATAAIFLTCAVHHGGHAVKAMLPFLTAWHGLGFDAASGIYTRLAWDPEAVTWDILSAAVAIHYWSLRRNYAPLMRGAKLFDDLRERQRRALEINDDIVQGLAEAKLALQLDEREQSEEAITATLAAARRIISELLGETGDETRLGAGQLRRSAAARVTDRATAQLG
;
A
#
# COMPACT_ATOMS: atom_id res chain seq x y z
N MET A 1 8.88 -33.64 -29.69
CA MET A 1 8.97 -32.17 -29.61
C MET A 1 8.22 -31.58 -28.41
N TRP A 2 7.41 -32.36 -27.68
CA TRP A 2 6.66 -31.91 -26.50
C TRP A 2 7.50 -31.27 -25.41
N TRP A 3 8.68 -31.83 -25.12
CA TRP A 3 9.58 -31.26 -24.11
C TRP A 3 10.00 -29.80 -24.42
N VAL A 4 10.12 -29.41 -25.70
CA VAL A 4 10.47 -28.02 -26.07
C VAL A 4 9.31 -27.10 -25.71
N ALA A 5 8.09 -27.47 -26.12
CA ALA A 5 6.89 -26.71 -25.82
C ALA A 5 6.64 -26.61 -24.30
N GLY A 6 6.77 -27.73 -23.57
CA GLY A 6 6.68 -27.77 -22.11
C GLY A 6 7.72 -26.88 -21.43
N THR A 7 8.98 -26.92 -21.90
CA THR A 7 10.05 -26.05 -21.39
C THR A 7 9.73 -24.57 -21.59
N VAL A 8 9.29 -24.18 -22.80
CA VAL A 8 8.95 -22.79 -23.10
C VAL A 8 7.76 -22.31 -22.28
N ALA A 9 6.70 -23.12 -22.20
CA ALA A 9 5.51 -22.78 -21.41
C ALA A 9 5.86 -22.63 -19.91
N ASN A 10 6.62 -23.55 -19.33
CA ASN A 10 7.06 -23.47 -17.95
C ASN A 10 7.97 -22.26 -17.69
N LEU A 11 8.84 -21.91 -18.63
CA LEU A 11 9.68 -20.71 -18.52
C LEU A 11 8.83 -19.43 -18.52
N VAL A 12 7.81 -19.36 -19.39
CA VAL A 12 6.86 -18.23 -19.42
C VAL A 12 6.11 -18.12 -18.09
N ILE A 13 5.60 -19.23 -17.56
CA ILE A 13 4.92 -19.26 -16.25
C ILE A 13 5.87 -18.77 -15.16
N ALA A 14 7.11 -19.28 -15.13
CA ALA A 14 8.10 -18.93 -14.12
C ALA A 14 8.38 -17.42 -14.11
N VAL A 15 8.62 -16.81 -15.29
CA VAL A 15 8.88 -15.38 -15.41
C VAL A 15 7.67 -14.54 -15.00
N ALA A 16 6.47 -14.91 -15.47
CA ALA A 16 5.24 -14.21 -15.13
C ALA A 16 4.94 -14.31 -13.62
N TYR A 17 4.96 -15.50 -13.03
CA TYR A 17 4.67 -15.66 -11.61
C TYR A 17 5.73 -15.00 -10.72
N LEU A 18 7.00 -15.05 -11.11
CA LEU A 18 8.07 -14.40 -10.34
C LEU A 18 7.83 -12.90 -10.25
N GLY A 19 7.55 -12.23 -11.36
CA GLY A 19 7.37 -10.80 -11.27
C GLY A 19 5.99 -10.38 -10.70
N ILE A 20 4.95 -11.22 -10.75
CA ILE A 20 3.71 -11.01 -9.98
C ILE A 20 4.06 -11.03 -8.49
N ALA A 21 4.85 -12.01 -8.06
CA ALA A 21 5.33 -12.08 -6.68
C ALA A 21 6.12 -10.81 -6.32
N VAL A 22 7.02 -10.33 -7.17
CA VAL A 22 7.76 -9.07 -6.95
C VAL A 22 6.82 -7.86 -6.83
N VAL A 23 5.84 -7.72 -7.72
CA VAL A 23 4.88 -6.60 -7.71
C VAL A 23 4.02 -6.61 -6.44
N ILE A 24 3.74 -7.78 -5.86
CA ILE A 24 3.04 -7.88 -4.56
C ILE A 24 4.01 -7.62 -3.40
N LEU A 25 5.19 -8.26 -3.43
CA LEU A 25 6.10 -8.33 -2.29
C LEU A 25 6.83 -7.01 -2.04
N VAL A 26 7.22 -6.29 -3.10
CA VAL A 26 7.99 -5.04 -2.96
C VAL A 26 7.22 -3.96 -2.20
N PRO A 27 5.94 -3.64 -2.51
CA PRO A 27 5.16 -2.71 -1.71
C PRO A 27 4.99 -3.17 -0.26
N LEU A 28 4.70 -4.46 -0.04
CA LEU A 28 4.54 -5.02 1.32
C LEU A 28 5.81 -4.87 2.16
N LEU A 29 6.98 -5.06 1.55
CA LEU A 29 8.27 -4.87 2.21
C LEU A 29 8.54 -3.39 2.49
N ARG A 30 8.30 -2.50 1.52
CA ARG A 30 8.50 -1.06 1.67
C ARG A 30 7.61 -0.47 2.76
N GLU A 31 6.36 -0.90 2.83
CA GLU A 31 5.38 -0.45 3.82
C GLU A 31 5.43 -1.27 5.14
N ARG A 32 6.37 -2.21 5.28
CA ARG A 32 6.52 -3.13 6.44
C ARG A 32 5.23 -3.90 6.80
N GLN A 33 4.39 -4.17 5.81
CA GLN A 33 3.07 -4.79 5.98
C GLN A 33 3.05 -6.32 5.88
N LEU A 34 4.20 -7.00 5.82
CA LEU A 34 4.24 -8.46 5.63
C LEU A 34 3.44 -9.26 6.67
N ARG A 35 3.38 -8.77 7.92
CA ARG A 35 2.63 -9.40 9.01
C ARG A 35 1.22 -8.85 9.18
N SER A 36 1.01 -7.57 8.92
CA SER A 36 -0.29 -6.91 9.04
C SER A 36 -1.21 -7.16 7.83
N ASN A 37 -0.66 -7.59 6.69
CA ASN A 37 -1.40 -7.98 5.50
C ASN A 37 -1.14 -9.46 5.15
N PRO A 38 -1.76 -10.41 5.88
CA PRO A 38 -1.54 -11.84 5.69
C PRO A 38 -2.01 -12.34 4.32
N LEU A 39 -3.03 -11.70 3.73
CA LEU A 39 -3.52 -12.08 2.41
C LEU A 39 -2.50 -11.75 1.32
N GLY A 40 -1.90 -10.56 1.37
CA GLY A 40 -0.87 -10.12 0.43
C GLY A 40 0.39 -10.99 0.51
N SER A 41 0.85 -11.30 1.72
CA SER A 41 2.05 -12.14 1.92
C SER A 41 1.81 -13.59 1.49
N ALA A 42 0.65 -14.18 1.80
CA ALA A 42 0.29 -15.51 1.31
C ALA A 42 0.23 -15.57 -0.22
N THR A 43 -0.38 -14.56 -0.85
CA THR A 43 -0.47 -14.49 -2.32
C THR A 43 0.93 -14.37 -2.96
N ALA A 44 1.80 -13.52 -2.41
CA ALA A 44 3.19 -13.41 -2.89
C ALA A 44 3.95 -14.73 -2.75
N ALA A 45 3.77 -15.45 -1.63
CA ALA A 45 4.40 -16.74 -1.38
C ALA A 45 3.94 -17.81 -2.38
N ILE A 46 2.63 -17.91 -2.66
CA ILE A 46 2.08 -18.85 -3.66
C ILE A 46 2.70 -18.61 -5.04
N PHE A 47 2.69 -17.37 -5.53
CA PHE A 47 3.28 -17.07 -6.83
C PHE A 47 4.79 -17.34 -6.86
N LEU A 48 5.51 -17.03 -5.77
CA LEU A 48 6.94 -17.30 -5.69
C LEU A 48 7.25 -18.80 -5.76
N THR A 49 6.55 -19.63 -4.97
CA THR A 49 6.80 -21.08 -4.96
C THR A 49 6.42 -21.73 -6.28
N CYS A 50 5.32 -21.31 -6.91
CA CYS A 50 4.96 -21.76 -8.26
C CYS A 50 6.01 -21.32 -9.29
N ALA A 51 6.51 -20.08 -9.23
CA ALA A 51 7.56 -19.61 -10.13
C ALA A 51 8.83 -20.46 -10.03
N VAL A 52 9.26 -20.78 -8.81
CA VAL A 52 10.41 -21.67 -8.56
C VAL A 52 10.14 -23.09 -9.07
N HIS A 53 8.93 -23.62 -8.87
CA HIS A 53 8.56 -24.95 -9.35
C HIS A 53 8.62 -25.06 -10.88
N HIS A 54 7.94 -24.17 -11.60
CA HIS A 54 7.93 -24.15 -13.07
C HIS A 54 9.30 -23.79 -13.64
N GLY A 55 10.03 -22.86 -13.01
CA GLY A 55 11.41 -22.54 -13.38
C GLY A 55 12.34 -23.74 -13.21
N GLY A 56 12.15 -24.50 -12.13
CA GLY A 56 12.85 -25.76 -11.88
C GLY A 56 12.64 -26.79 -12.99
N HIS A 57 11.40 -26.97 -13.47
CA HIS A 57 11.12 -27.84 -14.62
C HIS A 57 11.80 -27.36 -15.90
N ALA A 58 11.74 -26.06 -16.19
CA ALA A 58 12.41 -25.49 -17.37
C ALA A 58 13.94 -25.66 -17.31
N VAL A 59 14.56 -25.43 -16.16
CA VAL A 59 16.01 -25.62 -15.96
C VAL A 59 16.39 -27.10 -16.03
N LYS A 60 15.64 -27.99 -15.38
CA LYS A 60 15.84 -29.45 -15.47
C LYS A 60 15.73 -29.95 -16.89
N ALA A 61 14.79 -29.45 -17.67
CA ALA A 61 14.70 -29.76 -19.09
C ALA A 61 15.95 -29.34 -19.86
N MET A 62 16.61 -28.24 -19.49
CA MET A 62 17.79 -27.74 -20.17
C MET A 62 19.11 -28.32 -19.66
N LEU A 63 19.11 -29.03 -18.53
CA LEU A 63 20.31 -29.55 -17.85
C LEU A 63 21.33 -30.28 -18.75
N PRO A 64 20.94 -31.12 -19.71
CA PRO A 64 21.87 -31.75 -20.66
C PRO A 64 22.70 -30.76 -21.52
N PHE A 65 22.27 -29.50 -21.63
CA PHE A 65 22.98 -28.42 -22.32
C PHE A 65 23.72 -27.48 -21.34
N LEU A 66 23.46 -27.58 -20.04
CA LEU A 66 24.02 -26.71 -19.00
C LEU A 66 25.19 -27.41 -18.28
N THR A 67 26.26 -27.69 -19.02
CA THR A 67 27.41 -28.48 -18.54
C THR A 67 28.12 -27.87 -17.33
N ALA A 68 28.10 -26.54 -17.18
CA ALA A 68 28.59 -25.85 -15.99
C ALA A 68 27.85 -26.25 -14.69
N TRP A 69 26.60 -26.69 -14.82
CA TRP A 69 25.73 -27.06 -13.70
C TRP A 69 25.94 -28.51 -13.22
N HIS A 70 26.57 -29.35 -14.04
CA HIS A 70 26.99 -30.70 -13.61
C HIS A 70 28.00 -30.64 -12.45
N GLY A 71 28.85 -29.60 -12.42
CA GLY A 71 29.81 -29.37 -11.34
C GLY A 71 29.15 -29.05 -9.97
N LEU A 72 27.86 -28.71 -9.96
CA LEU A 72 27.07 -28.45 -8.75
C LEU A 72 26.30 -29.71 -8.26
N GLY A 73 26.57 -30.88 -8.84
CA GLY A 73 25.97 -32.15 -8.44
C GLY A 73 24.59 -32.43 -9.06
N PHE A 74 24.20 -31.69 -10.09
CA PHE A 74 22.95 -31.95 -10.81
C PHE A 74 23.16 -33.00 -11.91
N ASP A 75 22.41 -34.10 -11.83
CA ASP A 75 22.52 -35.24 -12.73
C ASP A 75 21.87 -34.95 -14.10
N ALA A 76 22.65 -35.13 -15.17
CA ALA A 76 22.21 -35.04 -16.56
C ALA A 76 21.01 -35.96 -16.86
N ALA A 77 20.97 -37.13 -16.23
CA ALA A 77 19.89 -38.10 -16.43
C ALA A 77 18.55 -37.54 -15.94
N SER A 78 18.53 -36.77 -14.84
CA SER A 78 17.32 -36.08 -14.36
C SER A 78 16.70 -35.17 -15.41
N GLY A 79 17.52 -34.53 -16.25
CA GLY A 79 17.03 -33.69 -17.34
C GLY A 79 16.45 -34.49 -18.49
N ILE A 80 17.03 -35.65 -18.80
CA ILE A 80 16.47 -36.57 -19.79
C ILE A 80 15.13 -37.14 -19.32
N TYR A 81 15.02 -37.57 -18.06
CA TYR A 81 13.75 -38.05 -17.49
C TYR A 81 12.67 -36.97 -17.51
N THR A 82 13.01 -35.72 -17.19
CA THR A 82 12.08 -34.58 -17.27
C THR A 82 11.56 -34.39 -18.71
N ARG A 83 12.44 -34.48 -19.72
CA ARG A 83 12.03 -34.37 -21.13
C ARG A 83 11.11 -35.51 -21.57
N LEU A 84 11.37 -36.72 -21.09
CA LEU A 84 10.58 -37.92 -21.43
C LEU A 84 9.21 -37.94 -20.73
N ALA A 85 9.09 -37.31 -19.56
CA ALA A 85 7.84 -37.23 -18.81
C ALA A 85 6.82 -36.23 -19.38
N TRP A 86 7.22 -35.32 -20.29
CA TRP A 86 6.28 -34.41 -20.95
C TRP A 86 5.50 -35.10 -22.06
N ASP A 87 4.34 -35.61 -21.67
CA ASP A 87 3.30 -36.07 -22.58
C ASP A 87 2.45 -34.88 -23.11
N PRO A 88 1.59 -35.11 -24.13
CA PRO A 88 0.75 -34.07 -24.70
C PRO A 88 -0.23 -33.43 -23.71
N GLU A 89 -0.72 -34.20 -22.73
CA GLU A 89 -1.67 -33.71 -21.74
C GLU A 89 -1.00 -32.70 -20.80
N ALA A 90 0.15 -33.05 -20.24
CA ALA A 90 0.95 -32.18 -19.38
C ALA A 90 1.32 -30.86 -20.08
N VAL A 91 1.79 -30.93 -21.34
CA VAL A 91 2.15 -29.74 -22.11
C VAL A 91 0.92 -28.87 -22.40
N THR A 92 -0.26 -29.47 -22.61
CA THR A 92 -1.50 -28.71 -22.82
C THR A 92 -1.86 -27.90 -21.58
N TRP A 93 -1.74 -28.49 -20.39
CA TRP A 93 -1.94 -27.78 -19.13
C TRP A 93 -0.90 -26.68 -18.89
N ASP A 94 0.36 -26.90 -19.27
CA ASP A 94 1.41 -25.89 -19.19
C ASP A 94 1.11 -24.69 -20.12
N ILE A 95 0.65 -24.94 -21.34
CA ILE A 95 0.29 -23.87 -22.30
C ILE A 95 -0.90 -23.04 -21.78
N LEU A 96 -1.94 -23.71 -21.27
CA LEU A 96 -3.09 -23.02 -20.67
C LEU A 96 -2.68 -22.19 -19.46
N SER A 97 -1.84 -22.75 -18.59
CA SER A 97 -1.31 -22.05 -17.42
C SER A 97 -0.46 -20.84 -17.82
N ALA A 98 0.37 -20.96 -18.86
CA ALA A 98 1.16 -19.85 -19.40
C ALA A 98 0.27 -18.72 -19.96
N ALA A 99 -0.80 -19.07 -20.67
CA ALA A 99 -1.76 -18.09 -21.19
C ALA A 99 -2.47 -17.34 -20.06
N VAL A 100 -2.94 -18.06 -19.03
CA VAL A 100 -3.54 -17.45 -17.83
C VAL A 100 -2.55 -16.58 -17.08
N ALA A 101 -1.29 -17.03 -16.93
CA ALA A 101 -0.24 -16.27 -16.26
C ALA A 101 0.05 -14.95 -16.98
N ILE A 102 0.15 -14.96 -18.31
CA ILE A 102 0.32 -13.74 -19.12
C ILE A 102 -0.90 -12.82 -18.98
N HIS A 103 -2.11 -13.37 -19.07
CA HIS A 103 -3.35 -12.59 -18.96
C HIS A 103 -3.43 -11.90 -17.59
N TYR A 104 -3.20 -12.64 -16.51
CA TYR A 104 -3.21 -12.10 -15.16
C TYR A 104 -2.06 -11.12 -14.91
N TRP A 105 -0.86 -11.38 -15.43
CA TRP A 105 0.25 -10.42 -15.40
C TRP A 105 -0.12 -9.09 -16.04
N SER A 106 -0.74 -9.15 -17.23
CA SER A 106 -1.21 -7.96 -17.95
C SER A 106 -2.25 -7.19 -17.14
N LEU A 107 -3.25 -7.90 -16.58
CA LEU A 107 -4.24 -7.31 -15.69
C LEU A 107 -3.55 -6.63 -14.48
N ARG A 108 -2.61 -7.31 -13.84
CA ARG A 108 -1.94 -6.79 -12.67
C ARG A 108 -1.12 -5.53 -12.99
N ARG A 109 -0.42 -5.51 -14.13
CA ARG A 109 0.37 -4.34 -14.56
C ARG A 109 -0.51 -3.13 -14.88
N ASN A 110 -1.64 -3.37 -15.54
CA ASN A 110 -2.52 -2.29 -16.03
C ASN A 110 -3.46 -1.74 -14.94
N TYR A 111 -3.91 -2.59 -14.00
CA TYR A 111 -4.88 -2.20 -12.97
C TYR A 111 -4.23 -1.87 -11.60
N ALA A 112 -2.96 -2.20 -11.37
CA ALA A 112 -2.25 -1.79 -10.15
C ALA A 112 -2.24 -0.27 -9.91
N PRO A 113 -2.12 0.61 -10.93
CA PRO A 113 -2.27 2.06 -10.73
C PRO A 113 -3.69 2.46 -10.31
N LEU A 114 -4.74 1.81 -10.85
CA LEU A 114 -6.13 2.12 -10.54
C LEU A 114 -6.49 1.77 -9.09
N MET A 115 -6.02 0.63 -8.59
CA MET A 115 -6.21 0.23 -7.18
C MET A 115 -5.52 1.17 -6.20
N ARG A 116 -4.37 1.75 -6.57
CA ARG A 116 -3.73 2.82 -5.77
C ARG A 116 -4.56 4.09 -5.76
N GLY A 117 -5.19 4.44 -6.88
CA GLY A 117 -6.12 5.57 -6.97
C GLY A 117 -7.33 5.38 -6.06
N ALA A 118 -7.97 4.20 -6.08
CA ALA A 118 -9.08 3.88 -5.20
C ALA A 118 -8.71 4.00 -3.71
N LYS A 119 -7.58 3.42 -3.29
CA LYS A 119 -7.07 3.56 -1.90
C LYS A 119 -6.81 5.02 -1.53
N LEU A 120 -6.28 5.83 -2.46
CA LEU A 120 -6.09 7.27 -2.24
C LEU A 120 -7.43 8.00 -2.08
N PHE A 121 -8.46 7.64 -2.84
CA PHE A 121 -9.80 8.22 -2.67
C PHE A 121 -10.42 7.88 -1.32
N ASP A 122 -10.25 6.64 -0.85
CA ASP A 122 -10.75 6.23 0.47
C ASP A 122 -10.01 6.98 1.59
N ASP A 123 -8.69 7.10 1.51
CA ASP A 123 -7.88 7.91 2.44
C ASP A 123 -8.29 9.40 2.42
N LEU A 124 -8.53 9.98 1.23
CA LEU A 124 -9.02 11.35 1.12
C LEU A 124 -10.41 11.54 1.74
N ARG A 125 -11.31 10.57 1.57
CA ARG A 125 -12.65 10.60 2.20
C ARG A 125 -12.55 10.53 3.71
N GLU A 126 -11.67 9.68 4.23
CA GLU A 126 -11.45 9.55 5.67
C GLU A 126 -10.88 10.83 6.27
N ARG A 127 -9.88 11.45 5.61
CA ARG A 127 -9.34 12.76 5.99
C ARG A 127 -10.39 13.86 5.94
N GLN A 128 -11.23 13.89 4.89
CA GLN A 128 -12.31 14.88 4.77
C GLN A 128 -13.33 14.72 5.89
N ARG A 129 -13.73 13.48 6.19
CA ARG A 129 -14.65 13.19 7.30
C ARG A 129 -14.07 13.65 8.64
N ARG A 130 -12.81 13.34 8.90
CA ARG A 130 -12.12 13.77 10.13
C ARG A 130 -12.04 15.31 10.21
N ALA A 131 -11.77 16.00 9.10
CA ALA A 131 -11.77 17.46 9.07
C ALA A 131 -13.16 18.07 9.35
N LEU A 132 -14.24 17.43 8.90
CA LEU A 132 -15.60 17.86 9.20
C LEU A 132 -15.96 17.66 10.68
N GLU A 133 -15.61 16.51 11.26
CA GLU A 133 -15.83 16.22 12.68
C GLU A 133 -15.12 17.26 13.56
N ILE A 134 -13.87 17.62 13.22
CA ILE A 134 -13.12 18.68 13.93
C ILE A 134 -13.78 20.05 13.80
N ASN A 135 -14.33 20.38 12.63
CA ASN A 135 -15.01 21.65 12.43
C ASN A 135 -16.26 21.74 13.31
N ASP A 136 -17.03 20.65 13.38
CA ASP A 136 -18.26 20.58 14.17
C ASP A 136 -17.97 20.77 15.68
N ASP A 137 -16.97 20.06 16.22
CA ASP A 137 -16.54 20.20 17.62
C ASP A 137 -16.17 21.64 17.97
N ILE A 138 -15.42 22.32 17.08
CA ILE A 138 -15.01 23.72 17.29
C ILE A 138 -16.20 24.66 17.18
N VAL A 139 -17.08 24.48 16.18
CA VAL A 139 -18.25 25.33 15.97
C VAL A 139 -19.22 25.19 17.13
N GLN A 140 -19.46 23.97 17.61
CA GLN A 140 -20.34 23.71 18.74
C GLN A 140 -19.81 24.35 20.03
N GLY A 141 -18.52 24.16 20.35
CA GLY A 141 -17.92 24.77 21.54
C GLY A 141 -17.90 26.31 21.50
N LEU A 142 -17.72 26.89 20.32
CA LEU A 142 -17.84 28.35 20.14
C LEU A 142 -19.29 28.84 20.23
N ALA A 143 -20.27 28.04 19.77
CA ALA A 143 -21.69 28.36 19.92
C ALA A 143 -22.12 28.35 21.40
N GLU A 144 -21.64 27.37 22.17
CA GLU A 144 -21.84 27.27 23.62
C GLU A 144 -21.24 28.48 24.35
N ALA A 145 -19.99 28.82 24.05
CA ALA A 145 -19.34 30.01 24.60
C ALA A 145 -20.14 31.29 24.28
N LYS A 146 -20.60 31.43 23.03
CA LYS A 146 -21.40 32.59 22.62
C LYS A 146 -22.74 32.65 23.36
N LEU A 147 -23.41 31.52 23.57
CA LEU A 147 -24.67 31.47 24.31
C LEU A 147 -24.48 31.88 25.77
N ALA A 148 -23.45 31.34 26.44
CA ALA A 148 -23.11 31.71 27.81
C ALA A 148 -22.83 33.22 27.94
N LEU A 149 -22.12 33.83 26.97
CA LEU A 149 -21.94 35.29 26.94
C LEU A 149 -23.26 36.05 26.78
N GLN A 150 -24.20 35.54 25.97
CA GLN A 150 -25.50 36.18 25.79
C GLN A 150 -26.39 36.10 27.04
N LEU A 151 -26.14 35.14 27.92
CA LEU A 151 -26.80 34.97 29.22
C LEU A 151 -26.07 35.68 30.37
N ASP A 152 -24.99 36.41 30.08
CA ASP A 152 -24.09 37.05 31.06
C ASP A 152 -23.38 36.04 32.00
N GLU A 153 -23.32 34.77 31.60
CA GLU A 153 -22.64 33.67 32.30
C GLU A 153 -21.15 33.63 31.92
N ARG A 154 -20.44 34.67 32.35
CA ARG A 154 -19.08 34.96 31.90
C ARG A 154 -18.07 33.85 32.22
N GLU A 155 -18.17 33.24 33.41
CA GLU A 155 -17.31 32.13 33.83
C GLU A 155 -17.52 30.90 32.92
N GLN A 156 -18.77 30.59 32.60
CA GLN A 156 -19.13 29.45 31.75
C GLN A 156 -18.71 29.66 30.29
N SER A 157 -18.76 30.90 29.79
CA SER A 157 -18.16 31.24 28.48
C SER A 157 -16.65 31.05 28.46
N GLU A 158 -15.94 31.50 29.50
CA GLU A 158 -14.48 31.37 29.56
C GLU A 158 -14.06 29.90 29.63
N GLU A 159 -14.82 29.09 30.36
CA GLU A 159 -14.66 27.64 30.42
C GLU A 159 -14.87 26.99 29.04
N ALA A 160 -15.98 27.29 28.36
CA ALA A 160 -16.28 26.74 27.03
C ALA A 160 -15.22 27.12 25.98
N ILE A 161 -14.71 28.37 25.99
CA ILE A 161 -13.62 28.80 25.10
C ILE A 161 -12.34 28.02 25.41
N THR A 162 -11.99 27.89 26.68
CA THR A 162 -10.78 27.20 27.12
C THR A 162 -10.82 25.72 26.75
N ALA A 163 -11.98 25.07 26.97
CA ALA A 163 -12.22 23.68 26.60
C ALA A 163 -12.12 23.48 25.08
N THR A 164 -12.74 24.35 24.29
CA THR A 164 -12.70 24.30 22.82
C THR A 164 -11.28 24.48 22.27
N LEU A 165 -10.52 25.43 22.82
CA LEU A 165 -9.11 25.64 22.45
C LEU A 165 -8.22 24.46 22.83
N ALA A 166 -8.45 23.85 23.99
CA ALA A 166 -7.73 22.66 24.44
C ALA A 166 -8.04 21.45 23.55
N ALA A 167 -9.32 21.25 23.18
CA ALA A 167 -9.74 20.21 22.25
C ALA A 167 -9.10 20.40 20.87
N ALA A 168 -9.18 21.60 20.30
CA ALA A 168 -8.56 21.93 19.02
C ALA A 168 -7.04 21.69 19.01
N ARG A 169 -6.34 22.08 20.09
CA ARG A 169 -4.89 21.81 20.22
C ARG A 169 -4.57 20.32 20.27
N ARG A 170 -5.37 19.53 20.99
CA ARG A 170 -5.19 18.08 21.11
C ARG A 170 -5.38 17.40 19.76
N ILE A 171 -6.47 17.71 19.07
CA ILE A 171 -6.80 17.24 17.72
C ILE A 171 -5.66 17.55 16.73
N ILE A 172 -5.18 18.80 16.71
CA ILE A 172 -4.08 19.19 15.81
C ILE A 172 -2.80 18.44 16.17
N SER A 173 -2.53 18.22 17.46
CA SER A 173 -1.37 17.47 17.92
C SER A 173 -1.45 15.99 17.55
N GLU A 174 -2.64 15.38 17.62
CA GLU A 174 -2.89 14.00 17.17
C GLU A 174 -2.70 13.87 15.65
N LEU A 175 -3.28 14.77 14.86
CA LEU A 175 -3.12 14.79 13.40
C LEU A 175 -1.64 14.97 12.99
N LEU A 176 -0.92 15.89 13.62
CA LEU A 176 0.49 16.13 13.32
C LEU A 176 1.40 15.03 13.88
N GLY A 177 1.00 14.36 14.96
CA GLY A 177 1.69 13.21 15.54
C GLY A 177 1.55 11.95 14.69
N GLU A 178 0.35 11.67 14.13
CA GLU A 178 0.12 10.58 13.19
C GLU A 178 0.85 10.80 11.84
N THR A 179 1.01 12.06 11.42
CA THR A 179 1.78 12.42 10.20
C THR A 179 3.30 12.41 10.43
N GLY A 180 3.73 12.27 11.70
CA GLY A 180 5.09 12.49 12.17
C GLY A 180 6.13 11.44 11.77
N ASP A 181 5.73 10.29 11.23
CA ASP A 181 6.67 9.26 10.76
C ASP A 181 7.04 9.41 9.27
N GLU A 182 6.32 10.23 8.48
CA GLU A 182 6.66 10.50 7.07
C GLU A 182 6.88 11.98 6.72
N THR A 183 6.47 12.95 7.54
CA THR A 183 6.66 14.36 7.19
C THR A 183 7.24 15.17 8.35
N ARG A 184 8.58 15.26 8.39
CA ARG A 184 9.24 16.31 9.18
C ARG A 184 8.77 17.66 8.65
N LEU A 185 7.93 18.36 9.41
CA LEU A 185 7.47 19.70 9.08
C LEU A 185 8.69 20.60 8.81
N GLY A 186 8.79 21.08 7.58
CA GLY A 186 9.90 21.94 7.14
C GLY A 186 9.70 23.39 7.59
N ALA A 187 10.80 24.11 7.81
CA ALA A 187 10.75 25.55 8.12
C ALA A 187 9.93 26.30 7.04
N GLY A 188 8.87 27.00 7.47
CA GLY A 188 7.99 27.79 6.59
C GLY A 188 6.61 27.19 6.30
N GLN A 189 6.32 25.94 6.67
CA GLN A 189 5.04 25.27 6.37
C GLN A 189 3.85 25.76 7.23
N LEU A 190 4.09 26.47 8.33
CA LEU A 190 3.06 27.08 9.17
C LEU A 190 2.90 28.59 8.95
N ARG A 191 3.42 29.11 7.83
CA ARG A 191 3.36 30.54 7.54
C ARG A 191 1.96 30.90 7.03
N ARG A 192 1.19 31.59 7.87
CA ARG A 192 -0.11 32.16 7.48
C ARG A 192 0.08 33.19 6.36
N SER A 193 -0.79 33.14 5.35
CA SER A 193 -0.83 34.11 4.24
C SER A 193 -1.42 35.46 4.64
N ALA A 194 -2.14 35.53 5.75
CA ALA A 194 -2.70 36.76 6.31
C ALA A 194 -2.40 36.87 7.81
N ALA A 195 -2.13 38.10 8.27
CA ALA A 195 -1.91 38.38 9.69
C ALA A 195 -3.19 38.15 10.50
N ALA A 196 -3.05 37.61 11.72
CA ALA A 196 -4.15 37.54 12.66
C ALA A 196 -4.57 38.97 13.03
N ARG A 197 -5.82 39.34 12.74
CA ARG A 197 -6.40 40.58 13.25
C ARG A 197 -6.78 40.37 14.71
N VAL A 198 -5.96 40.87 15.62
CA VAL A 198 -6.38 41.13 17.00
C VAL A 198 -7.16 42.44 16.95
N THR A 199 -8.48 42.39 17.13
CA THR A 199 -9.28 43.60 17.32
C THR A 199 -8.89 44.23 18.65
N ASP A 200 -8.10 45.29 18.57
CA ASP A 200 -7.65 46.07 19.71
C ASP A 200 -8.85 46.82 20.32
N ARG A 201 -9.45 46.24 21.37
CA ARG A 201 -10.52 46.86 22.17
C ARG A 201 -10.03 47.22 23.59
N ALA A 202 -8.72 47.29 23.81
CA ALA A 202 -8.16 47.56 25.14
C ALA A 202 -7.72 49.03 25.37
N THR A 203 -7.81 49.91 24.37
CA THR A 203 -7.34 51.31 24.47
C THR A 203 -8.44 52.37 24.51
N ALA A 204 -9.73 52.00 24.55
CA ALA A 204 -10.85 52.94 24.47
C ALA A 204 -11.52 53.31 25.82
N GLN A 205 -10.91 53.02 26.98
CA GLN A 205 -11.49 53.34 28.30
C GLN A 205 -10.60 54.20 29.22
N LEU A 206 -9.66 54.98 28.68
CA LEU A 206 -8.89 55.97 29.45
C LEU A 206 -8.96 57.39 28.86
N GLY A 207 -10.15 57.82 28.44
CA GLY A 207 -10.44 59.19 28.04
C GLY A 207 -11.70 59.70 28.73
#